data_AF-A0A7C9ANR2-F1
#
_entry.id   AF-A0A7C9ANR2-F1
#
_cell.length_a   1.000
_cell.length_b   1.000
_cell.length_c   1.000
_cell.angle_alpha   90.00
_cell.angle_beta   90.00
_cell.angle_gamma   90.00
#
_symmetry.space_group_name_H-M   'P 1'
#
loop_
_entity.id
_entity.type
_entity.pdbx_description
1 polymer ?
#
loop_
_entity_poly.entity_id
_entity_poly.type
_entity_poly.pdbx_seq_one_letter_code
_entity_poly.pdbx_strand_id
1 'polypeptide(L)'
;DYGVGIDLWSAGCILAELLAGRPIMPGRTEVEQLHKIYKLCGSPSDDYWKKSKLPNATLFKPREPYKRCIRETFKDFPPSALSLIDALLAIDPAERKTATDALNSDFFNTEPFPCDPSTLPKYPPTKEMDAKRRDDEARRLRAASKAQGEAGKRARTRERPRAMPA
;
A
#
# COMPACT_ATOMS: atom_id res chain seq x y z
N ASP A 1 21.16 -8.74 -11.41
CA ASP A 1 21.02 -7.30 -11.65
C ASP A 1 19.58 -6.88 -11.57
N TYR A 2 19.35 -5.86 -10.74
CA TYR A 2 18.10 -5.11 -10.69
C TYR A 2 18.23 -3.93 -11.66
N GLY A 3 17.15 -3.57 -12.34
CA GLY A 3 17.10 -2.42 -13.25
C GLY A 3 15.91 -1.52 -12.93
N VAL A 4 15.75 -0.44 -13.70
CA VAL A 4 14.68 0.57 -13.54
C VAL A 4 13.26 0.00 -13.53
N GLY A 5 13.07 -1.24 -14.00
CA GLY A 5 11.79 -1.93 -13.93
C GLY A 5 11.23 -2.06 -12.50
N ILE A 6 12.05 -2.05 -11.45
CA ILE A 6 11.56 -2.14 -10.06
C ILE A 6 10.70 -0.92 -9.66
N ASP A 7 11.03 0.27 -10.20
CA ASP A 7 10.26 1.48 -9.95
C ASP A 7 8.93 1.43 -10.68
N LEU A 8 8.93 0.87 -11.90
CA LEU A 8 7.72 0.67 -12.72
C LEU A 8 6.77 -0.33 -12.07
N TRP A 9 7.29 -1.38 -11.43
CA TRP A 9 6.47 -2.30 -10.61
C TRP A 9 5.81 -1.55 -9.45
N SER A 10 6.60 -0.74 -8.74
CA SER A 10 6.11 0.06 -7.61
C SER A 10 5.04 1.07 -8.05
N ALA A 11 5.24 1.73 -9.19
CA ALA A 11 4.24 2.62 -9.79
C ALA A 11 2.94 1.87 -10.16
N GLY A 12 3.04 0.65 -10.69
CA GLY A 12 1.88 -0.20 -10.96
C GLY A 12 1.09 -0.55 -9.70
N CYS A 13 1.79 -0.87 -8.61
CA CYS A 13 1.16 -1.10 -7.30
C CYS A 13 0.45 0.16 -6.79
N ILE A 14 1.10 1.33 -6.86
CA ILE A 14 0.51 2.60 -6.42
C ILE A 14 -0.71 2.96 -7.25
N LEU A 15 -0.63 2.88 -8.57
CA LEU A 15 -1.76 3.19 -9.45
C LEU A 15 -2.97 2.30 -9.14
N ALA A 16 -2.74 1.00 -8.98
CA ALA A 16 -3.81 0.07 -8.63
C ALA A 16 -4.36 0.30 -7.21
N GLU A 17 -3.51 0.67 -6.25
CA GLU A 17 -3.91 1.00 -4.88
C GLU A 17 -4.73 2.30 -4.82
N LEU A 18 -4.37 3.33 -5.59
CA LEU A 18 -5.13 4.58 -5.68
C LEU A 18 -6.56 4.33 -6.17
N LEU A 19 -6.74 3.44 -7.13
CA LEU A 19 -8.06 3.05 -7.65
C LEU A 19 -8.81 2.08 -6.72
N ALA A 20 -8.09 1.18 -6.04
CA ALA A 20 -8.68 0.22 -5.11
C ALA A 20 -9.04 0.84 -3.74
N GLY A 21 -8.40 1.95 -3.38
CA GLY A 21 -8.47 2.57 -2.04
C GLY A 21 -7.77 1.78 -0.94
N ARG A 22 -7.00 0.74 -1.29
CA ARG A 22 -6.28 -0.14 -0.36
C ARG A 22 -5.11 -0.85 -1.04
N PRO A 23 -4.08 -1.28 -0.28
CA PRO A 23 -3.00 -2.08 -0.83
C PRO A 23 -3.51 -3.32 -1.57
N ILE A 24 -2.98 -3.56 -2.78
CA ILE A 24 -3.44 -4.64 -3.65
C ILE A 24 -2.87 -6.01 -3.31
N MET A 25 -1.66 -6.06 -2.74
CA MET A 25 -0.96 -7.29 -2.38
C MET A 25 -0.24 -7.16 -1.02
N PRO A 26 -0.94 -6.92 0.10
CA PRO A 26 -0.29 -6.72 1.39
C PRO A 26 0.14 -8.04 2.03
N GLY A 27 1.42 -8.42 1.91
CA GLY A 27 2.03 -9.56 2.60
C GLY A 27 2.75 -9.15 3.89
N ARG A 28 2.76 -10.03 4.90
CA ARG A 28 3.45 -9.80 6.18
C ARG A 28 4.83 -10.43 6.24
N THR A 29 5.11 -11.37 5.33
CA THR A 29 6.41 -12.01 5.13
C THR A 29 6.73 -12.02 3.64
N GLU A 30 8.00 -12.23 3.29
CA GLU A 30 8.42 -12.33 1.88
C GLU A 30 7.71 -13.49 1.15
N VAL A 31 7.52 -14.62 1.83
CA VAL A 31 6.80 -15.79 1.28
C VAL A 31 5.33 -15.45 1.05
N GLU A 32 4.68 -14.79 2.01
CA GLU A 32 3.29 -14.35 1.86
C GLU A 32 3.16 -13.32 0.73
N GLN A 33 4.13 -12.39 0.62
CA GLN A 33 4.17 -11.38 -0.42
C GLN A 33 4.26 -12.01 -1.81
N LEU A 34 5.19 -12.97 -2.00
CA LEU A 34 5.33 -13.70 -3.27
C LEU A 34 4.06 -14.46 -3.62
N HIS A 35 3.42 -15.12 -2.65
CA HIS A 35 2.17 -15.83 -2.90
C HIS A 35 1.05 -14.89 -3.36
N LYS A 36 0.92 -13.69 -2.76
CA LYS A 36 -0.05 -12.68 -3.19
C LYS A 36 0.26 -12.15 -4.59
N ILE A 37 1.55 -11.93 -4.88
CA ILE A 37 2.02 -11.54 -6.21
C ILE A 37 1.60 -12.58 -7.25
N TYR A 38 1.89 -13.86 -7.04
CA TYR A 38 1.54 -14.89 -8.01
C TYR A 38 0.04 -15.08 -8.15
N LYS A 39 -0.71 -15.00 -7.04
CA LYS A 39 -2.17 -15.11 -7.07
C LYS A 39 -2.82 -14.04 -7.96
N LEU A 40 -2.28 -12.83 -7.98
CA LEU A 40 -2.81 -11.73 -8.80
C LEU A 40 -2.19 -11.69 -10.21
N CYS A 41 -0.86 -11.70 -10.28
CA CYS A 41 -0.08 -11.44 -11.50
C CYS A 41 0.22 -12.71 -12.30
N GLY A 42 -0.09 -13.89 -11.76
CA GLY A 42 0.26 -15.19 -12.32
C GLY A 42 1.65 -15.66 -11.89
N SER A 43 1.92 -16.95 -12.07
CA SER A 43 3.26 -17.51 -11.83
C SER A 43 4.24 -17.09 -12.93
N PRO A 44 5.54 -16.90 -12.60
CA PRO A 44 6.57 -16.77 -13.61
C PRO A 44 6.63 -18.04 -14.47
N SER A 45 6.92 -17.87 -15.76
CA SER A 45 7.05 -18.98 -16.72
C SER A 45 8.26 -19.86 -16.42
N ASP A 46 8.27 -21.09 -16.95
CA ASP A 46 9.44 -21.97 -16.80
C ASP A 46 10.71 -21.38 -17.38
N ASP A 47 10.61 -20.63 -18.47
CA ASP A 47 11.76 -19.97 -19.09
C ASP A 47 12.30 -18.83 -18.23
N TYR A 48 11.44 -18.10 -17.50
CA TYR A 48 11.89 -17.15 -16.49
C TYR A 48 12.76 -17.83 -15.43
N TRP A 49 12.32 -18.98 -14.92
CA TRP A 49 13.08 -19.73 -13.91
C TRP A 49 14.41 -20.27 -14.44
N LYS A 50 14.46 -20.74 -15.69
CA LYS A 50 15.70 -21.19 -16.34
C LYS A 50 16.71 -20.06 -16.53
N LYS A 51 16.23 -18.86 -16.87
CA LYS A 51 17.06 -17.66 -17.08
C LYS A 51 17.47 -17.00 -15.76
N SER A 52 16.78 -17.30 -14.66
CA SER A 52 17.05 -16.72 -13.35
C SER A 52 18.46 -17.08 -12.89
N LYS A 53 19.27 -16.04 -12.64
CA LYS A 53 20.61 -16.17 -12.07
C LYS A 53 20.61 -16.15 -10.54
N LEU A 54 19.43 -16.08 -9.92
CA LEU A 54 19.30 -15.97 -8.48
C LEU A 54 19.51 -17.35 -7.83
N PRO A 55 20.42 -17.47 -6.85
CA PRO A 55 20.59 -18.72 -6.11
C PRO A 55 19.28 -19.08 -5.43
N ASN A 56 18.92 -20.36 -5.48
CA ASN A 56 17.72 -20.91 -4.85
C ASN A 56 16.37 -20.31 -5.35
N ALA A 57 16.34 -19.64 -6.50
CA ALA A 57 15.11 -19.06 -7.06
C ALA A 57 13.96 -20.08 -7.16
N THR A 58 14.29 -21.32 -7.53
CA THR A 58 13.32 -22.41 -7.68
C THR A 58 12.67 -22.85 -6.37
N LEU A 59 13.23 -22.52 -5.19
CA LEU A 59 12.56 -22.74 -3.90
C LEU A 59 11.25 -21.93 -3.78
N PHE A 60 11.18 -20.80 -4.48
CA PHE A 60 10.01 -19.93 -4.51
C PHE A 60 9.07 -20.24 -5.68
N LYS A 61 9.42 -21.20 -6.55
CA LYS A 61 8.53 -21.64 -7.63
C LYS A 61 7.31 -22.34 -7.02
N PRO A 62 6.09 -21.88 -7.28
CA PRO A 62 4.90 -22.52 -6.75
C PRO A 62 4.72 -23.91 -7.38
N ARG A 63 4.18 -24.85 -6.59
CA ARG A 63 3.90 -26.23 -7.04
C ARG A 63 2.93 -26.25 -8.21
N GLU A 64 1.89 -25.43 -8.13
CA GLU A 64 0.90 -25.26 -9.19
C GLU A 64 0.99 -23.83 -9.74
N PRO A 65 1.03 -23.64 -11.07
CA PRO A 65 1.03 -22.31 -11.67
C PRO A 65 -0.26 -21.54 -11.39
N TYR A 66 -0.14 -20.29 -10.95
CA TYR A 66 -1.24 -19.36 -10.85
C TYR A 66 -1.55 -18.75 -12.21
N LYS A 67 -2.83 -18.73 -12.58
CA LYS A 67 -3.30 -17.93 -13.71
C LYS A 67 -3.28 -16.45 -13.32
N ARG A 68 -2.78 -15.61 -14.21
CA ARG A 68 -2.89 -14.15 -14.09
C ARG A 68 -4.36 -13.73 -14.08
N CYS A 69 -4.75 -12.89 -13.11
CA CYS A 69 -6.14 -12.49 -12.91
C CYS A 69 -6.36 -10.99 -12.65
N ILE A 70 -5.42 -10.13 -13.05
CA ILE A 70 -5.51 -8.66 -12.87
C ILE A 70 -6.80 -8.11 -13.49
N ARG A 71 -7.14 -8.53 -14.70
CA ARG A 71 -8.30 -8.02 -15.44
C ARG A 71 -9.62 -8.41 -14.79
N GLU A 72 -9.69 -9.63 -14.28
CA GLU A 72 -10.85 -10.15 -13.58
C GLU A 72 -10.99 -9.52 -12.19
N THR A 73 -9.86 -9.31 -11.49
CA THR A 73 -9.82 -8.74 -10.14
C THR A 73 -10.20 -7.26 -10.13
N PHE A 74 -9.74 -6.51 -11.14
CA PHE A 74 -9.96 -5.06 -11.25
C PHE A 74 -10.88 -4.71 -12.43
N LYS A 75 -11.88 -5.56 -12.69
CA LYS A 75 -12.83 -5.42 -13.81
C LYS A 75 -13.61 -4.10 -13.79
N ASP A 76 -13.75 -3.48 -12.62
CA ASP A 76 -14.48 -2.24 -12.42
C ASP A 76 -13.60 -0.99 -12.61
N PHE A 77 -12.30 -1.16 -12.86
CA PHE A 77 -11.40 -0.04 -13.18
C PHE A 77 -11.62 0.45 -14.62
N PRO A 78 -11.27 1.72 -14.92
CA PRO A 78 -11.23 2.19 -16.30
C PRO A 78 -10.38 1.27 -17.19
N PRO A 79 -10.85 0.86 -18.38
CA PRO A 79 -10.13 -0.08 -19.24
C PRO A 79 -8.70 0.37 -19.61
N SER A 80 -8.50 1.69 -19.79
CA SER A 80 -7.20 2.29 -20.06
C SER A 80 -6.25 2.14 -18.87
N ALA A 81 -6.74 2.36 -17.64
CA ALA A 81 -6.00 2.15 -16.40
C ALA A 81 -5.62 0.69 -16.21
N LEU A 82 -6.57 -0.21 -16.45
CA LEU A 82 -6.37 -1.65 -16.32
C LEU A 82 -5.27 -2.16 -17.26
N SER A 83 -5.24 -1.66 -18.49
CA SER A 83 -4.21 -2.01 -19.47
C SER A 83 -2.82 -1.52 -19.06
N LEU A 84 -2.73 -0.33 -18.45
CA LEU A 84 -1.47 0.19 -17.90
C LEU A 84 -1.01 -0.62 -16.68
N ILE A 85 -1.90 -0.90 -15.71
CA ILE A 85 -1.61 -1.72 -14.52
C ILE A 85 -1.13 -3.11 -14.94
N ASP A 86 -1.81 -3.74 -15.90
CA ASP A 86 -1.44 -5.06 -16.41
C ASP A 86 -0.02 -5.05 -16.99
N ALA A 87 0.36 -4.00 -17.75
CA ALA A 87 1.72 -3.88 -18.27
C ALA A 87 2.78 -3.61 -17.19
N LEU A 88 2.48 -2.78 -16.19
CA LEU A 88 3.41 -2.44 -15.11
C LEU A 88 3.64 -3.59 -14.13
N LEU A 89 2.63 -4.43 -13.93
CA LEU A 89 2.68 -5.62 -13.06
C LEU A 89 3.03 -6.91 -13.82
N ALA A 90 3.81 -6.79 -14.90
CA ALA A 90 4.46 -7.93 -15.53
C ALA A 90 5.49 -8.54 -14.57
N ILE A 91 5.46 -9.87 -14.38
CA ILE A 91 6.38 -10.59 -13.48
C ILE A 91 7.80 -10.55 -14.01
N ASP A 92 7.97 -10.84 -15.31
CA ASP A 92 9.26 -10.72 -15.97
C ASP A 92 9.56 -9.23 -16.18
N PRO A 93 10.67 -8.69 -15.62
CA PRO A 93 11.06 -7.30 -15.84
C PRO A 93 11.28 -6.95 -17.31
N ALA A 94 11.63 -7.93 -18.17
CA ALA A 94 11.82 -7.70 -19.60
C ALA A 94 10.50 -7.45 -20.35
N GLU A 95 9.39 -7.96 -19.82
CA GLU A 95 8.04 -7.78 -20.37
C GLU A 95 7.35 -6.52 -19.79
N ARG A 96 8.00 -5.84 -18.84
CA ARG A 96 7.47 -4.63 -18.21
C ARG A 96 7.73 -3.42 -19.10
N LYS A 97 6.71 -2.59 -19.30
CA LYS A 97 6.85 -1.32 -20.03
C LYS A 97 7.88 -0.39 -19.40
N THR A 98 8.54 0.42 -20.23
CA THR A 98 9.40 1.51 -19.76
C THR A 98 8.56 2.70 -19.26
N ALA A 99 9.21 3.66 -18.59
CA ALA A 99 8.53 4.89 -18.18
C ALA A 99 7.96 5.67 -19.38
N THR A 100 8.72 5.73 -20.48
CA THR A 100 8.29 6.37 -21.72
C THR A 100 7.06 5.67 -22.32
N ASP A 101 7.06 4.33 -22.38
CA ASP A 101 5.92 3.58 -22.91
C ASP A 101 4.69 3.68 -22.00
N ALA A 102 4.89 3.78 -20.69
CA ALA A 102 3.82 3.96 -19.72
C ALA A 102 3.15 5.33 -19.88
N LEU A 103 3.94 6.41 -20.04
CA LEU A 103 3.43 7.77 -20.28
C LEU A 103 2.68 7.90 -21.61
N ASN A 104 3.05 7.10 -22.61
CA ASN A 104 2.36 7.04 -23.91
C ASN A 104 1.12 6.12 -23.90
N SER A 105 0.70 5.58 -22.74
CA SER A 105 -0.49 4.73 -22.68
C SER A 105 -1.79 5.53 -22.83
N ASP A 106 -2.84 4.85 -23.29
CA ASP A 106 -4.18 5.44 -23.40
C ASP A 106 -4.71 5.98 -22.08
N PHE A 107 -4.18 5.52 -20.93
CA PHE A 107 -4.59 6.00 -19.61
C PHE A 107 -4.38 7.51 -19.44
N PHE A 108 -3.30 8.07 -19.99
CA PHE A 108 -3.01 9.50 -19.89
C PHE A 108 -3.61 10.31 -21.06
N ASN A 109 -4.10 9.63 -22.10
CA ASN A 109 -4.55 10.24 -23.35
C ASN A 109 -6.06 10.04 -23.62
N THR A 110 -6.81 9.44 -22.68
CA THR A 110 -8.26 9.21 -22.79
C THR A 110 -8.99 10.04 -21.74
N GLU A 111 -10.14 10.60 -22.10
CA GLU A 111 -11.01 11.29 -21.15
C GLU A 111 -11.53 10.34 -20.05
N PRO A 112 -11.75 10.84 -18.82
CA PRO A 112 -11.51 12.22 -18.38
C PRO A 112 -10.02 12.50 -18.15
N PHE A 113 -9.57 13.67 -18.62
CA PHE A 113 -8.21 14.14 -18.37
C PHE A 113 -7.99 14.45 -16.87
N PRO A 114 -6.72 14.51 -16.41
CA PRO A 114 -6.41 14.92 -15.05
C PRO A 114 -7.07 16.25 -14.70
N CYS A 115 -7.62 16.35 -13.49
CA CYS A 115 -8.16 17.61 -13.01
C CYS A 115 -7.04 18.65 -12.81
N ASP A 116 -7.42 19.93 -12.81
CA ASP A 116 -6.48 20.99 -12.48
C ASP A 116 -5.94 20.77 -11.05
N PRO A 117 -4.61 20.79 -10.83
CA PRO A 117 -4.02 20.56 -9.50
C PRO A 117 -4.57 21.48 -8.40
N SER A 118 -5.06 22.66 -8.73
CA SER A 118 -5.69 23.60 -7.78
C SER A 118 -7.04 23.10 -7.22
N THR A 119 -7.68 22.16 -7.91
CA THR A 119 -8.96 21.56 -7.51
C THR A 119 -8.78 20.36 -6.57
N LEU A 120 -7.54 19.86 -6.42
CA LEU A 120 -7.25 18.75 -5.53
C LEU A 120 -7.52 19.14 -4.06
N PRO A 121 -8.04 18.22 -3.23
CA PRO A 121 -8.21 18.47 -1.81
C PRO A 121 -6.87 18.83 -1.15
N LYS A 122 -6.87 19.90 -0.36
CA LYS A 122 -5.70 20.29 0.43
C LYS A 122 -5.67 19.48 1.72
N TYR A 123 -4.77 18.50 1.78
CA TYR A 123 -4.53 17.75 2.99
C TYR A 123 -3.55 18.49 3.90
N PRO A 124 -3.71 18.41 5.23
CA PRO A 124 -2.68 18.86 6.15
C PRO A 124 -1.39 18.05 5.90
N PRO A 125 -0.20 18.54 6.27
CA PRO A 125 1.05 17.80 6.09
C PRO A 125 0.94 16.35 6.62
N THR A 126 0.98 15.40 5.69
CA THR A 126 0.79 13.95 5.93
C THR A 126 2.07 13.14 5.74
N LYS A 127 3.24 13.79 5.64
CA LYS A 127 4.51 13.06 5.72
C LYS A 127 4.43 12.14 6.94
N GLU A 128 4.77 10.87 6.77
CA GLU A 128 4.58 9.85 7.80
C GLU A 128 5.16 10.29 9.15
N MET A 129 6.31 10.98 9.12
CA MET A 129 6.94 11.59 10.28
C MET A 129 6.06 12.67 10.97
N ASP A 130 5.42 13.55 10.19
CA ASP A 130 4.55 14.61 10.70
C ASP A 130 3.21 14.06 11.21
N ALA A 131 2.67 13.02 10.57
CA ALA A 131 1.49 12.31 11.04
C ALA A 131 1.76 11.57 12.36
N LYS A 132 2.85 10.81 12.42
CA LYS A 132 3.29 10.08 13.62
C LYS A 132 3.57 11.04 14.79
N ARG A 133 4.25 12.17 14.53
CA ARG A 133 4.50 13.20 15.55
C ARG A 133 3.19 13.73 16.14
N ARG A 134 2.18 14.02 15.30
CA ARG A 134 0.86 14.48 15.75
C ARG A 134 0.13 13.43 16.57
N ASP A 135 0.16 12.17 16.16
CA ASP A 135 -0.49 11.08 16.90
C ASP A 135 0.17 10.85 18.27
N ASP A 136 1.50 10.90 18.33
CA ASP A 136 2.27 10.79 19.56
C ASP A 136 1.97 11.97 20.51
N GLU A 137 1.90 13.20 19.98
CA GLU A 137 1.55 14.39 20.74
C GLU A 137 0.10 14.35 21.25
N ALA A 138 -0.86 13.97 20.41
CA ALA A 138 -2.25 13.79 20.79
C ALA A 138 -2.42 12.72 21.87
N ARG A 139 -1.66 11.62 21.78
CA ARG A 139 -1.63 10.56 22.82
C ARG A 139 -1.08 11.10 24.14
N ARG A 140 -0.01 11.91 24.12
CA ARG A 140 0.55 12.56 25.32
C ARG A 140 -0.45 13.51 25.97
N LEU A 141 -1.11 14.37 25.20
CA LEU A 141 -2.11 15.30 25.71
C LEU A 141 -3.30 14.57 26.35
N ARG A 142 -3.81 13.51 25.71
CA ARG A 142 -4.90 12.68 26.28
C ARG A 142 -4.48 12.01 27.59
N ALA A 143 -3.25 11.51 27.69
CA ALA A 143 -2.74 10.91 28.91
C ALA A 143 -2.59 11.95 30.04
N ALA A 144 -2.09 13.15 29.73
CA ALA A 144 -1.95 14.24 30.69
C ALA A 144 -3.32 14.71 31.24
N SER A 145 -4.32 14.89 30.36
CA SER A 145 -5.68 15.25 30.77
C SER A 145 -6.33 14.18 31.66
N LYS A 146 -6.08 12.89 31.38
CA LYS A 146 -6.59 11.79 32.20
C LYS A 146 -5.94 11.76 33.60
N ALA A 147 -4.62 11.98 33.67
CA ALA A 147 -3.89 12.06 34.94
C ALA A 147 -4.36 13.23 35.82
N GLN A 148 -4.60 14.40 35.22
CA GLN A 148 -5.14 15.56 35.94
C GLN A 148 -6.56 15.30 36.47
N GLY A 149 -7.42 14.64 35.67
CA GLY A 149 -8.76 14.25 36.10
C GLY A 149 -8.78 13.25 37.27
N GLU A 150 -7.86 12.28 37.28
CA GLU A 150 -7.73 11.32 38.37
C GLU A 150 -7.14 11.94 39.65
N ALA A 151 -6.17 12.85 39.52
CA ALA A 151 -5.63 13.60 40.64
C ALA A 151 -6.69 14.49 41.31
N GLY A 152 -7.53 15.17 40.52
CA GLY A 152 -8.65 15.97 41.03
C GLY A 152 -9.72 15.15 41.76
N LYS A 153 -10.00 13.92 41.30
CA LYS A 153 -10.92 12.99 41.98
C LYS A 153 -10.34 12.49 43.31
N ARG A 154 -9.04 12.15 43.37
CA ARG A 154 -8.39 11.73 44.61
C ARG A 154 -8.33 12.85 45.65
N ALA A 155 -8.07 14.09 45.23
CA ALA A 155 -8.10 15.26 46.11
C ALA A 155 -9.49 15.46 46.75
N ARG A 156 -10.56 15.45 45.96
CA ARG A 156 -11.95 15.57 46.46
C ARG A 156 -12.38 14.44 47.39
N THR A 157 -11.84 13.24 47.21
CA THR A 157 -12.19 12.09 48.08
C THR A 157 -11.55 12.23 49.47
N ARG A 158 -10.41 12.92 49.57
CA ARG A 158 -9.63 13.07 50.80
C ARG A 158 -10.13 14.20 51.70
N GLU A 159 -10.90 15.14 51.18
CA GLU A 159 -11.51 16.24 51.95
C GLU A 159 -12.87 15.92 52.57
N ARG A 160 -13.44 14.71 52.38
CA ARG A 160 -14.67 14.32 53.09
C ARG A 160 -14.38 14.14 54.60
N PRO A 161 -14.94 14.96 55.49
CA PRO A 161 -14.72 14.81 56.93
C PRO A 161 -15.35 13.51 57.42
N ARG A 162 -14.60 12.74 58.22
CA ARG A 162 -15.10 11.52 58.87
C ARG A 162 -16.14 11.91 59.92
N ALA A 163 -17.35 11.37 59.80
CA ALA A 163 -18.36 11.46 60.84
C ALA A 163 -17.86 10.74 62.10
N MET A 164 -17.85 11.45 63.24
CA MET A 164 -17.55 10.89 64.56
C MET A 164 -18.78 10.17 65.11
N PRO A 165 -18.68 8.89 65.52
CA PRO A 165 -19.78 8.21 66.19
C PRO A 165 -19.87 8.61 67.68
N ALA A 166 -21.10 8.59 68.20
CA ALA A 166 -21.48 8.93 69.57
C ALA A 166 -21.29 7.76 70.56
#